data_AF-A0A7C1RQD8-F1
#
_entry.id   AF-A0A7C1RQD8-F1
#
_cell.length_a   1.000
_cell.length_b   1.000
_cell.length_c   1.000
_cell.angle_alpha   90.00
_cell.angle_beta   90.00
_cell.angle_gamma   90.00
#
_symmetry.space_group_name_H-M   'P 1'
#
loop_
_entity.id
_entity.type
_entity.pdbx_description
1 polymer ?
#
loop_
_entity_poly.entity_id
_entity_poly.type
_entity_poly.pdbx_seq_one_letter_code
_entity_poly.pdbx_strand_id
1 'polypeptide(L)'
;MTDTKDNIKKEKVKTTTVIYSVIIIVVAYVILIGVLIYGFGVNNEITNVSSRYIPYPAAIIDSKNFVTLGDFDSNLKSIKGFYENQDFSQIGLRIDFSTEEGKKRMKIQEKQLLNKMIEDKVIEILARQSGIKITNEIVDQEVSRKLDEYGDKQSVEENLANFYGWTIEDFKEKIVKADLYKEKLGKFFESQDNSSNELKSKIEDAGKELESGKDFSDVARDYSDGSTAQDGGGLGWTTKEQLIPGLAESVFNIEEGERSGIIESELGFHIVKVEEKKLEEDVGMVKIKQIFVRKKNLADWLEEKMSDMKIYIPLKDYYWDKDGFEAQFRDESLREFEKEIIKEFQGDASLIY
;
A
#
# COMPACT_ATOMS: atom_id res chain seq x y z
N MET A 1 -54.23 -67.18 6.88
CA MET A 1 -53.04 -66.45 6.42
C MET A 1 -53.45 -65.01 6.19
N THR A 2 -53.12 -64.14 7.14
CA THR A 2 -53.44 -62.70 7.17
C THR A 2 -52.46 -61.96 6.28
N ASP A 3 -52.97 -61.35 5.20
CA ASP A 3 -52.20 -60.52 4.28
C ASP A 3 -52.38 -59.05 4.68
N THR A 4 -51.50 -58.58 5.57
CA THR A 4 -51.45 -57.19 6.01
C THR A 4 -50.70 -56.39 4.94
N LYS A 5 -51.44 -55.80 3.99
CA LYS A 5 -50.89 -54.77 3.10
C LYS A 5 -50.59 -53.52 3.92
N ASP A 6 -49.31 -53.30 4.18
CA ASP A 6 -48.76 -52.07 4.75
C ASP A 6 -49.15 -50.88 3.87
N ASN A 7 -50.07 -50.06 4.36
CA ASN A 7 -50.55 -48.87 3.68
C ASN A 7 -49.71 -47.68 4.17
N ILE A 8 -48.46 -47.59 3.70
CA ILE A 8 -47.56 -46.47 4.03
C ILE A 8 -48.08 -45.22 3.30
N LYS A 9 -48.80 -44.39 4.06
CA LYS A 9 -49.24 -43.05 3.64
C LYS A 9 -47.99 -42.19 3.44
N LYS A 10 -47.57 -41.97 2.18
CA LYS A 10 -46.50 -41.02 1.85
C LYS A 10 -46.99 -39.60 2.16
N GLU A 11 -46.64 -39.07 3.32
CA GLU A 11 -46.78 -37.64 3.59
C GLU A 11 -45.93 -36.86 2.58
N LYS A 12 -46.57 -36.03 1.77
CA LYS A 12 -45.88 -35.13 0.85
C LYS A 12 -45.20 -34.04 1.68
N VAL A 13 -43.88 -34.09 1.74
CA VAL A 13 -43.06 -33.02 2.35
C VAL A 13 -43.41 -31.70 1.68
N LYS A 14 -43.74 -30.68 2.48
CA LYS A 14 -44.05 -29.34 1.96
C LYS A 14 -42.79 -28.75 1.31
N THR A 15 -42.93 -28.13 0.14
CA THR A 15 -41.82 -27.51 -0.60
C THR A 15 -41.03 -26.51 0.27
N THR A 16 -41.72 -25.80 1.18
CA THR A 16 -41.10 -24.89 2.15
C THR A 16 -40.15 -25.61 3.11
N THR A 17 -40.50 -26.81 3.58
CA THR A 17 -39.62 -27.63 4.43
C THR A 17 -38.35 -28.01 3.69
N VAL A 18 -38.45 -28.40 2.42
CA VAL A 18 -37.28 -28.72 1.57
C VAL A 18 -36.38 -27.49 1.42
N ILE A 19 -36.94 -26.31 1.15
CA ILE A 19 -36.18 -25.05 1.02
C ILE A 19 -35.44 -24.73 2.32
N TYR A 20 -36.12 -24.79 3.48
CA TYR A 20 -35.46 -24.53 4.77
C TYR A 20 -34.36 -25.56 5.07
N SER A 21 -34.56 -26.83 4.75
CA SER A 21 -33.53 -27.86 4.91
C SER A 21 -32.30 -27.56 4.06
N VAL A 22 -32.47 -27.14 2.80
CA VAL A 22 -31.35 -26.75 1.93
C VAL A 22 -30.63 -25.52 2.49
N ILE A 23 -31.35 -24.50 2.94
CA ILE A 23 -30.75 -23.30 3.55
C ILE A 23 -29.93 -23.69 4.79
N ILE A 24 -30.47 -24.55 5.66
CA ILE A 24 -29.76 -25.02 6.86
C ILE A 24 -28.48 -25.75 6.49
N ILE A 25 -28.52 -26.62 5.47
CA ILE A 25 -27.33 -27.35 4.99
C ILE A 25 -26.29 -26.38 4.45
N VAL A 26 -26.70 -25.38 3.66
CA VAL A 26 -25.80 -24.35 3.12
C VAL A 26 -25.17 -23.53 4.25
N VAL A 27 -25.97 -23.09 5.23
CA VAL A 27 -25.45 -22.34 6.40
C VAL A 27 -24.50 -23.20 7.22
N ALA A 28 -24.85 -24.46 7.49
CA ALA A 28 -23.97 -25.39 8.20
C ALA A 28 -22.66 -25.63 7.45
N TYR A 29 -22.70 -25.72 6.12
CA TYR A 29 -21.52 -25.83 5.28
C TYR A 29 -20.64 -24.56 5.36
N VAL A 30 -21.24 -23.37 5.26
CA VAL A 30 -20.52 -22.09 5.38
C VAL A 30 -19.82 -21.99 6.76
N ILE A 31 -20.53 -22.36 7.83
CA ILE A 31 -19.97 -22.36 9.19
C ILE A 31 -18.84 -23.39 9.30
N LEU A 32 -19.02 -24.61 8.79
CA LEU A 32 -18.01 -25.66 8.83
C LEU A 32 -16.72 -25.23 8.13
N ILE A 33 -16.82 -24.67 6.93
CA ILE A 33 -15.67 -24.18 6.18
C ILE A 33 -15.01 -23.00 6.93
N GLY A 34 -15.79 -22.06 7.47
CA GLY A 34 -15.26 -20.98 8.30
C GLY A 34 -14.48 -21.49 9.53
N VAL A 35 -14.97 -22.54 10.20
CA VAL A 35 -14.28 -23.17 11.33
C VAL A 35 -12.97 -23.83 10.88
N LEU A 36 -12.96 -24.50 9.73
CA LEU A 36 -11.74 -25.10 9.17
C LEU A 36 -10.68 -24.04 8.85
N ILE A 37 -11.09 -22.94 8.22
CA ILE A 37 -10.19 -21.83 7.85
C ILE A 37 -9.67 -21.13 9.10
N TYR A 38 -10.56 -20.57 9.93
CA TYR A 38 -10.14 -19.67 11.03
C TYR A 38 -9.78 -20.40 12.32
N GLY A 39 -10.42 -21.53 12.60
CA GLY A 39 -10.14 -22.32 13.80
C GLY A 39 -8.91 -23.22 13.64
N PHE A 40 -8.77 -23.87 12.48
CA PHE A 40 -7.72 -24.86 12.25
C PHE A 40 -6.62 -24.39 11.29
N GLY A 41 -6.80 -23.27 10.57
CA GLY A 41 -5.82 -22.81 9.58
C GLY A 41 -5.73 -23.75 8.37
N VAL A 42 -6.81 -24.48 8.06
CA VAL A 42 -6.82 -25.43 6.94
C VAL A 42 -6.85 -24.65 5.63
N ASN A 43 -5.81 -24.83 4.82
CA ASN A 43 -5.72 -24.35 3.45
C ASN A 43 -5.57 -25.57 2.53
N ASN A 44 -6.69 -26.09 2.04
CA ASN A 44 -6.75 -27.23 1.14
C ASN A 44 -7.70 -26.98 -0.04
N GLU A 45 -7.81 -27.95 -0.95
CA GLU A 45 -8.65 -27.80 -2.14
C GLU A 45 -10.12 -27.48 -1.80
N ILE A 46 -10.67 -28.05 -0.73
CA ILE A 46 -12.06 -27.80 -0.32
C ILE A 46 -12.25 -26.35 0.14
N THR A 47 -11.35 -25.83 0.98
CA THR A 47 -11.43 -24.44 1.45
C THR A 47 -11.22 -23.47 0.29
N ASN A 48 -10.33 -23.80 -0.65
CA ASN A 48 -9.96 -22.92 -1.77
C ASN A 48 -11.04 -22.88 -2.86
N VAL A 49 -11.75 -23.98 -3.08
CA VAL A 49 -12.93 -23.97 -3.95
C VAL A 49 -14.06 -23.20 -3.29
N SER A 50 -14.24 -23.36 -1.98
CA SER A 50 -15.28 -22.66 -1.23
C SER A 50 -15.09 -21.14 -1.21
N SER A 51 -13.84 -20.67 -1.01
CA SER A 51 -13.50 -19.24 -0.91
C SER A 51 -13.71 -18.47 -2.22
N ARG A 52 -13.78 -19.15 -3.37
CA ARG A 52 -14.12 -18.52 -4.66
C ARG A 52 -15.58 -18.11 -4.79
N TYR A 53 -16.48 -18.79 -4.07
CA TYR A 53 -17.92 -18.54 -4.17
C TYR A 53 -18.49 -17.91 -2.90
N ILE A 54 -17.86 -18.15 -1.76
CA ILE A 54 -18.27 -17.62 -0.46
C ILE A 54 -17.21 -16.61 -0.03
N PRO A 55 -17.58 -15.34 0.23
CA PRO A 55 -16.66 -14.26 0.53
C PRO A 55 -16.15 -14.32 1.98
N TYR A 56 -15.39 -15.36 2.31
CA TYR A 56 -14.71 -15.44 3.59
C TYR A 56 -13.72 -14.28 3.72
N PRO A 57 -13.74 -13.49 4.81
CA PRO A 57 -12.80 -12.38 4.98
C PRO A 57 -11.37 -12.88 5.24
N ALA A 58 -10.41 -12.39 4.45
CA ALA A 58 -8.99 -12.38 4.79
C ALA A 58 -8.65 -11.21 5.74
N ALA A 59 -9.33 -10.07 5.57
CA ALA A 59 -9.31 -8.94 6.48
C ALA A 59 -10.68 -8.25 6.50
N ILE A 60 -11.03 -7.61 7.63
CA ILE A 60 -12.29 -6.89 7.85
C ILE A 60 -11.95 -5.45 8.23
N ILE A 61 -12.61 -4.49 7.58
CA ILE A 61 -12.44 -3.05 7.77
C ILE A 61 -13.81 -2.44 8.11
N ASP A 62 -13.92 -1.82 9.30
CA ASP A 62 -15.14 -1.19 9.83
C ASP A 62 -16.38 -2.10 9.83
N SER A 63 -16.17 -3.41 10.03
CA SER A 63 -17.22 -4.44 10.12
C SER A 63 -18.10 -4.63 8.88
N LYS A 64 -17.89 -3.85 7.81
CA LYS A 64 -18.72 -3.86 6.59
C LYS A 64 -17.94 -4.14 5.32
N ASN A 65 -16.68 -3.73 5.30
CA ASN A 65 -15.79 -3.94 4.17
C ASN A 65 -14.84 -5.09 4.50
N PHE A 66 -14.46 -5.85 3.49
CA PHE A 66 -13.52 -6.94 3.68
C PHE A 66 -12.68 -7.16 2.42
N VAL A 67 -11.46 -7.64 2.64
CA VAL A 67 -10.64 -8.31 1.63
C VAL A 67 -11.07 -9.77 1.64
N THR A 68 -11.37 -10.36 0.49
CA THR A 68 -11.81 -11.76 0.43
C THR A 68 -10.63 -12.72 0.43
N LEU A 69 -10.81 -13.89 1.03
CA LEU A 69 -9.84 -14.97 0.99
C LEU A 69 -9.69 -15.56 -0.42
N GLY A 70 -10.77 -15.57 -1.22
CA GLY A 70 -10.69 -16.02 -2.61
C GLY A 70 -9.77 -15.15 -3.46
N ASP A 71 -9.86 -13.83 -3.32
CA ASP A 71 -8.96 -12.89 -4.03
C ASP A 71 -7.52 -13.01 -3.52
N PHE A 72 -7.36 -13.15 -2.20
CA PHE A 72 -6.05 -13.33 -1.56
C PHE A 72 -5.35 -14.60 -2.08
N ASP A 73 -6.03 -15.75 -2.04
CA ASP A 73 -5.51 -17.03 -2.52
C ASP A 73 -5.22 -16.99 -4.04
N SER A 74 -6.11 -16.35 -4.81
CA SER A 74 -5.91 -16.20 -6.26
C SER A 74 -4.67 -15.37 -6.58
N ASN A 75 -4.47 -14.25 -5.87
CA ASN A 75 -3.32 -13.38 -6.10
C ASN A 75 -2.04 -14.05 -5.62
N LEU A 76 -2.09 -14.77 -4.51
CA LEU A 76 -0.95 -15.52 -4.00
C LEU A 76 -0.50 -16.61 -4.97
N LYS A 77 -1.45 -17.29 -5.61
CA LYS A 77 -1.13 -18.28 -6.66
C LYS A 77 -0.40 -17.64 -7.84
N SER A 78 -0.77 -16.42 -8.23
CA SER A 78 -0.10 -15.68 -9.30
C SER A 78 1.31 -15.25 -8.91
N ILE A 79 1.51 -14.77 -7.68
CA ILE A 79 2.84 -14.47 -7.14
C ILE A 79 3.72 -15.73 -7.16
N LYS A 80 3.19 -16.86 -6.68
CA LYS A 80 3.91 -18.13 -6.70
C LYS A 80 4.28 -18.56 -8.13
N GLY A 81 3.34 -18.48 -9.06
CA GLY A 81 3.57 -18.81 -10.47
C GLY A 81 4.65 -17.94 -11.10
N PHE A 82 4.68 -16.64 -10.79
CA PHE A 82 5.72 -15.73 -11.24
C PHE A 82 7.12 -16.19 -10.81
N TYR A 83 7.32 -16.52 -9.53
CA TYR A 83 8.61 -17.00 -9.03
C TYR A 83 8.99 -18.41 -9.51
N GLU A 84 8.02 -19.28 -9.77
CA GLU A 84 8.27 -20.62 -10.32
C GLU A 84 8.62 -20.59 -11.82
N ASN A 85 8.07 -19.62 -12.57
CA ASN A 85 8.22 -19.52 -14.02
C ASN A 85 9.38 -18.62 -14.47
N GLN A 86 9.93 -17.78 -13.59
CA GLN A 86 11.07 -16.92 -13.91
C GLN A 86 12.41 -17.50 -13.46
N ASP A 87 13.42 -17.43 -14.35
CA ASP A 87 14.79 -17.80 -14.01
C ASP A 87 15.53 -16.62 -13.39
N PHE A 88 15.36 -16.46 -12.07
CA PHE A 88 16.08 -15.47 -11.28
C PHE A 88 17.50 -15.89 -10.88
N SER A 89 18.06 -16.97 -11.46
CA SER A 89 19.38 -17.49 -11.09
C SER A 89 20.51 -16.47 -11.29
N GLN A 90 20.38 -15.58 -12.28
CA GLN A 90 21.41 -14.58 -12.58
C GLN A 90 21.45 -13.40 -11.59
N ILE A 91 20.36 -13.18 -10.85
CA ILE A 91 20.25 -12.08 -9.86
C ILE A 91 20.13 -12.60 -8.41
N GLY A 92 20.31 -13.91 -8.20
CA GLY A 92 20.28 -14.52 -6.86
C GLY A 92 18.91 -14.56 -6.18
N LEU A 93 17.83 -14.22 -6.89
CA LEU A 93 16.47 -14.12 -6.34
C LEU A 93 15.60 -15.37 -6.53
N ARG A 94 16.19 -16.52 -6.89
CA ARG A 94 15.43 -17.76 -7.03
C ARG A 94 14.92 -18.22 -5.66
N ILE A 95 13.61 -18.27 -5.48
CA ILE A 95 12.99 -18.80 -4.27
C ILE A 95 12.66 -20.28 -4.48
N ASP A 96 13.38 -21.17 -3.79
CA ASP A 96 13.01 -22.59 -3.75
C ASP A 96 11.98 -22.83 -2.63
N PHE A 97 10.70 -22.81 -3.01
CA PHE A 97 9.57 -23.02 -2.11
C PHE A 97 9.52 -24.42 -1.44
N SER A 98 10.38 -25.37 -1.85
CA SER A 98 10.49 -26.66 -1.16
C SER A 98 11.34 -26.59 0.11
N THR A 99 12.25 -25.62 0.18
CA THR A 99 13.13 -25.40 1.33
C THR A 99 12.42 -24.68 2.48
N GLU A 100 12.91 -24.84 3.70
CA GLU A 100 12.37 -24.10 4.86
C GLU A 100 12.52 -22.58 4.70
N GLU A 101 13.64 -22.13 4.15
CA GLU A 101 13.88 -20.72 3.87
C GLU A 101 12.90 -20.18 2.81
N GLY A 102 12.70 -20.91 1.71
CA GLY A 102 11.74 -20.50 0.67
C GLY A 102 10.30 -20.48 1.16
N LYS A 103 9.90 -21.38 2.05
CA LYS A 103 8.59 -21.33 2.73
C LYS A 103 8.44 -20.07 3.60
N LYS A 104 9.49 -19.69 4.35
CA LYS A 104 9.47 -18.45 5.14
C LYS A 104 9.44 -17.20 4.25
N ARG A 105 10.20 -17.17 3.16
CA ARG A 105 10.14 -16.09 2.14
C ARG A 105 8.74 -15.99 1.54
N MET A 106 8.10 -17.12 1.25
CA MET A 106 6.71 -17.14 0.78
C MET A 106 5.74 -16.56 1.81
N LYS A 107 5.93 -16.84 3.11
CA LYS A 107 5.13 -16.23 4.18
C LYS A 107 5.27 -14.70 4.23
N ILE A 108 6.45 -14.17 3.95
CA ILE A 108 6.66 -12.72 3.83
C ILE A 108 5.87 -12.16 2.64
N GLN A 109 5.93 -12.81 1.48
CA GLN A 109 5.14 -12.42 0.31
C GLN A 109 3.62 -12.50 0.58
N GLU A 110 3.15 -13.51 1.31
CA GLU A 110 1.76 -13.60 1.78
C GLU A 110 1.36 -12.38 2.63
N LYS A 111 2.23 -11.98 3.58
CA LYS A 111 2.00 -10.81 4.45
C LYS A 111 1.95 -9.51 3.63
N GLN A 112 2.90 -9.33 2.71
CA GLN A 112 2.99 -8.14 1.85
C GLN A 112 1.78 -8.02 0.93
N LEU A 113 1.34 -9.13 0.34
CA LEU A 113 0.10 -9.17 -0.44
C LEU A 113 -1.11 -8.79 0.42
N LEU A 114 -1.21 -9.31 1.65
CA LEU A 114 -2.30 -8.99 2.56
C LEU A 114 -2.32 -7.48 2.88
N ASN A 115 -1.16 -6.90 3.18
CA ASN A 115 -1.01 -5.45 3.41
C ASN A 115 -1.47 -4.65 2.20
N LYS A 116 -0.98 -5.01 1.01
CA LYS A 116 -1.36 -4.34 -0.24
C LYS A 116 -2.87 -4.39 -0.46
N MET A 117 -3.50 -5.56 -0.29
CA MET A 117 -4.94 -5.71 -0.48
C MET A 117 -5.75 -4.93 0.56
N ILE A 118 -5.26 -4.82 1.80
CA ILE A 118 -5.87 -3.97 2.83
C ILE A 118 -5.75 -2.49 2.42
N GLU A 119 -4.56 -2.02 2.03
CA GLU A 119 -4.34 -0.65 1.55
C GLU A 119 -5.26 -0.32 0.37
N ASP A 120 -5.27 -1.16 -0.67
CA ASP A 120 -6.12 -0.98 -1.85
C ASP A 120 -7.60 -0.87 -1.45
N LYS A 121 -8.04 -1.69 -0.48
CA LYS A 121 -9.41 -1.66 0.00
C LYS A 121 -9.73 -0.40 0.80
N VAL A 122 -8.80 0.07 1.62
CA VAL A 122 -8.91 1.34 2.35
C VAL A 122 -9.00 2.50 1.37
N ILE A 123 -8.14 2.54 0.36
CA ILE A 123 -8.17 3.53 -0.71
C ILE A 123 -9.52 3.52 -1.43
N GLU A 124 -10.05 2.33 -1.78
CA GLU A 124 -11.38 2.22 -2.40
C GLU A 124 -12.48 2.79 -1.49
N ILE A 125 -12.46 2.48 -0.19
CA ILE A 125 -13.44 2.98 0.79
C ILE A 125 -13.38 4.51 0.86
N LEU A 126 -12.19 5.07 1.04
CA LEU A 126 -11.97 6.51 1.16
C LEU A 126 -12.36 7.24 -0.13
N ALA A 127 -11.99 6.69 -1.29
CA ALA A 127 -12.36 7.27 -2.58
C ALA A 127 -13.88 7.31 -2.75
N ARG A 128 -14.59 6.22 -2.43
CA ARG A 128 -16.06 6.18 -2.48
C ARG A 128 -16.70 7.16 -1.49
N GLN A 129 -16.15 7.30 -0.29
CA GLN A 129 -16.61 8.28 0.71
C GLN A 129 -16.42 9.73 0.22
N SER A 130 -15.34 10.00 -0.51
CA SER A 130 -15.08 11.28 -1.18
C SER A 130 -15.89 11.50 -2.45
N GLY A 131 -16.82 10.59 -2.78
CA GLY A 131 -17.69 10.69 -3.96
C GLY A 131 -17.03 10.28 -5.28
N ILE A 132 -15.80 9.75 -5.24
CA ILE A 132 -15.10 9.25 -6.42
C ILE A 132 -15.75 7.94 -6.86
N LYS A 133 -16.14 7.87 -8.14
CA LYS A 133 -16.70 6.67 -8.77
C LYS A 133 -15.85 6.28 -9.97
N ILE A 134 -15.34 5.06 -9.95
CA ILE A 134 -14.64 4.45 -11.08
C ILE A 134 -15.65 3.58 -11.83
N THR A 135 -16.02 3.99 -13.03
CA THR A 135 -16.93 3.23 -13.90
C THR A 135 -16.14 2.30 -14.81
N ASN A 136 -16.77 1.24 -15.32
CA ASN A 136 -16.10 0.29 -16.21
C ASN A 136 -15.53 0.98 -17.45
N GLU A 137 -16.20 2.01 -17.96
CA GLU A 137 -15.75 2.77 -19.13
C GLU A 137 -14.44 3.52 -18.84
N ILE A 138 -14.27 4.10 -17.65
CA ILE A 138 -13.02 4.77 -17.25
C ILE A 138 -11.90 3.75 -17.17
N VAL A 139 -12.17 2.57 -16.61
CA VAL A 139 -11.17 1.51 -16.50
C VAL A 139 -10.78 0.98 -17.87
N ASP A 140 -11.74 0.77 -18.77
CA ASP A 140 -11.47 0.29 -20.14
C ASP A 140 -10.63 1.29 -20.93
N GLN A 141 -10.91 2.59 -20.80
CA GLN A 141 -10.09 3.65 -21.41
C GLN A 141 -8.65 3.64 -20.89
N GLU A 142 -8.48 3.47 -19.58
CA GLU A 142 -7.17 3.43 -18.96
C GLU A 142 -6.38 2.16 -19.33
N VAL A 143 -7.05 1.00 -19.41
CA VAL A 143 -6.45 -0.23 -19.93
C VAL A 143 -5.97 -0.01 -21.36
N SER A 144 -6.80 0.54 -22.25
CA SER A 144 -6.40 0.84 -23.63
C SER A 144 -5.19 1.77 -23.69
N ARG A 145 -5.18 2.84 -22.90
CA ARG A 145 -4.05 3.78 -22.81
C ARG A 145 -2.75 3.08 -22.38
N LYS A 146 -2.81 2.25 -21.32
CA LYS A 146 -1.65 1.49 -20.85
C LYS A 146 -1.18 0.47 -21.89
N LEU A 147 -2.10 -0.21 -22.58
CA LEU A 147 -1.73 -1.15 -23.64
C LEU A 147 -0.96 -0.43 -24.76
N ASP A 148 -1.44 0.73 -25.21
CA ASP A 148 -0.75 1.52 -26.25
C ASP A 148 0.66 1.96 -25.84
N GLU A 149 0.94 2.14 -24.54
CA GLU A 149 2.27 2.49 -24.00
C GLU A 149 3.24 1.29 -23.95
N TYR A 150 2.75 0.08 -23.63
CA TYR A 150 3.58 -1.10 -23.41
C TYR A 150 3.68 -2.05 -24.62
N GLY A 151 2.83 -1.90 -25.64
CA GLY A 151 2.94 -2.61 -26.92
C GLY A 151 1.62 -3.17 -27.47
N ASP A 152 1.71 -4.13 -28.39
CA ASP A 152 0.53 -4.76 -28.96
C ASP A 152 -0.27 -5.54 -27.89
N LYS A 153 -1.60 -5.39 -27.90
CA LYS A 153 -2.53 -6.02 -26.93
C LYS A 153 -2.31 -7.53 -26.79
N GLN A 154 -2.02 -8.24 -27.89
CA GLN A 154 -1.80 -9.67 -27.86
C GLN A 154 -0.55 -10.04 -27.05
N SER A 155 0.53 -9.26 -27.21
CA SER A 155 1.76 -9.46 -26.45
C SER A 155 1.53 -9.30 -24.96
N VAL A 156 0.72 -8.32 -24.56
CA VAL A 156 0.38 -8.09 -23.15
C VAL A 156 -0.46 -9.23 -22.60
N GLU A 157 -1.47 -9.69 -23.35
CA GLU A 157 -2.30 -10.85 -22.99
C GLU A 157 -1.45 -12.12 -22.78
N GLU A 158 -0.53 -12.40 -23.71
CA GLU A 158 0.36 -13.55 -23.62
C GLU A 158 1.29 -13.45 -22.40
N ASN A 159 1.88 -12.28 -22.14
CA ASN A 159 2.74 -12.07 -20.98
C ASN A 159 1.98 -12.22 -19.66
N LEU A 160 0.77 -11.65 -19.55
CA LEU A 160 -0.07 -11.79 -18.36
C LEU A 160 -0.43 -13.24 -18.08
N ALA A 161 -0.79 -13.99 -19.11
CA ALA A 161 -1.10 -15.41 -19.00
C ALA A 161 0.13 -16.24 -18.60
N ASN A 162 1.29 -15.98 -19.23
CA ASN A 162 2.51 -16.76 -19.01
C ASN A 162 3.14 -16.52 -17.63
N PHE A 163 3.18 -15.26 -17.19
CA PHE A 163 3.87 -14.90 -15.95
C PHE A 163 2.98 -14.95 -14.72
N TYR A 164 1.73 -14.51 -14.83
CA TYR A 164 0.83 -14.34 -13.68
C TYR A 164 -0.39 -15.28 -13.73
N GLY A 165 -0.64 -15.94 -14.87
CA GLY A 165 -1.87 -16.69 -15.11
C GLY A 165 -3.10 -15.78 -15.18
N TRP A 166 -2.92 -14.51 -15.54
CA TRP A 166 -3.97 -13.48 -15.54
C TRP A 166 -4.57 -13.26 -16.92
N THR A 167 -5.85 -12.95 -16.91
CA THR A 167 -6.56 -12.38 -18.06
C THR A 167 -6.44 -10.85 -18.06
N ILE A 168 -6.86 -10.20 -19.16
CA ILE A 168 -7.03 -8.73 -19.17
C ILE A 168 -8.03 -8.28 -18.10
N GLU A 169 -9.06 -9.07 -17.82
CA GLU A 169 -10.04 -8.72 -16.79
C GLU A 169 -9.40 -8.77 -15.38
N ASP A 170 -8.52 -9.74 -15.12
CA ASP A 170 -7.74 -9.77 -13.88
C ASP A 170 -6.84 -8.54 -13.76
N PHE A 171 -6.11 -8.20 -14.84
CA PHE A 171 -5.27 -7.00 -14.86
C PHE A 171 -6.08 -5.72 -14.63
N LYS A 172 -7.24 -5.62 -15.29
CA LYS A 172 -8.18 -4.53 -15.18
C LYS A 172 -8.66 -4.34 -13.73
N GLU A 173 -9.14 -5.40 -13.09
CA GLU A 173 -9.71 -5.33 -11.75
C GLU A 173 -8.65 -5.24 -10.64
N LYS A 174 -7.52 -5.95 -10.77
CA LYS A 174 -6.52 -6.08 -9.70
C LYS A 174 -5.44 -5.00 -9.73
N ILE A 175 -5.14 -4.45 -10.91
CA ILE A 175 -4.09 -3.44 -11.09
C ILE A 175 -4.70 -2.11 -11.48
N VAL A 176 -5.36 -2.04 -12.65
CA VAL A 176 -5.77 -0.75 -13.22
C VAL A 176 -6.80 -0.04 -12.35
N LYS A 177 -7.79 -0.77 -11.85
CA LYS A 177 -8.83 -0.19 -10.99
C LYS A 177 -8.27 0.31 -9.66
N ALA A 178 -7.36 -0.45 -9.04
CA ALA A 178 -6.68 -0.04 -7.80
C ALA A 178 -5.85 1.23 -8.03
N ASP A 179 -5.06 1.27 -9.11
CA ASP A 179 -4.27 2.43 -9.52
C ASP A 179 -5.16 3.66 -9.75
N LEU A 180 -6.28 3.50 -10.46
CA LEU A 180 -7.23 4.59 -10.72
C LEU A 180 -7.83 5.14 -9.43
N TYR A 181 -8.19 4.29 -8.47
CA TYR A 181 -8.66 4.76 -7.17
C TYR A 181 -7.55 5.54 -6.45
N LYS A 182 -6.32 5.03 -6.43
CA LYS A 182 -5.17 5.70 -5.79
C LYS A 182 -4.87 7.06 -6.43
N GLU A 183 -4.83 7.12 -7.77
CA GLU A 183 -4.60 8.36 -8.52
C GLU A 183 -5.70 9.39 -8.28
N LYS A 184 -6.98 8.99 -8.39
CA LYS A 184 -8.11 9.91 -8.18
C LYS A 184 -8.19 10.38 -6.73
N LEU A 185 -7.90 9.51 -5.78
CA LEU A 185 -7.85 9.86 -4.36
C LEU A 185 -6.68 10.80 -4.07
N GLY A 186 -5.52 10.59 -4.69
CA GLY A 186 -4.38 11.52 -4.62
C GLY A 186 -4.73 12.91 -5.12
N LYS A 187 -5.36 13.01 -6.29
CA LYS A 187 -5.85 14.30 -6.83
C LYS A 187 -6.90 14.95 -5.93
N PHE A 188 -7.80 14.16 -5.35
CA PHE A 188 -8.77 14.67 -4.38
C PHE A 188 -8.05 15.20 -3.12
N PHE A 189 -7.10 14.45 -2.58
CA PHE A 189 -6.28 14.86 -1.45
C PHE A 189 -5.55 16.17 -1.74
N GLU A 190 -4.87 16.29 -2.87
CA GLU A 190 -4.19 17.52 -3.30
C GLU A 190 -5.15 18.71 -3.40
N SER A 191 -6.38 18.49 -3.91
CA SER A 191 -7.39 19.55 -4.01
C SER A 191 -7.95 20.02 -2.66
N GLN A 192 -7.95 19.14 -1.65
CA GLN A 192 -8.34 19.47 -0.27
C GLN A 192 -7.18 20.09 0.50
N ASP A 193 -5.98 19.58 0.28
CA ASP A 193 -4.74 19.97 0.95
C ASP A 193 -4.00 21.06 0.17
N ASN A 194 -4.73 22.11 -0.24
CA ASN A 194 -4.12 23.37 -0.63
C ASN A 194 -3.62 24.07 0.64
N SER A 195 -2.49 23.55 1.14
CA SER A 195 -1.64 24.14 2.17
C SER A 195 -2.42 24.47 3.43
N SER A 196 -2.57 23.49 4.32
CA SER A 196 -3.18 23.72 5.63
C SER A 196 -2.64 25.04 6.19
N ASN A 197 -3.56 25.98 6.50
CA ASN A 197 -3.19 27.31 6.99
C ASN A 197 -2.19 27.23 8.17
N GLU A 198 -2.20 26.10 8.89
CA GLU A 198 -1.25 25.75 9.93
C GLU A 198 0.20 25.57 9.45
N LEU A 199 0.47 24.80 8.39
CA LEU A 199 1.84 24.64 7.86
C LEU A 199 2.39 25.96 7.33
N LYS A 200 1.53 26.73 6.65
CA LYS A 200 1.88 28.07 6.17
C LYS A 200 2.12 29.03 7.35
N SER A 201 1.27 29.01 8.37
CA SER A 201 1.48 29.80 9.60
C SER A 201 2.79 29.41 10.29
N LYS A 202 3.11 28.11 10.37
CA LYS A 202 4.34 27.62 11.01
C LYS A 202 5.59 28.18 10.34
N ILE A 203 5.66 28.16 9.00
CA ILE A 203 6.80 28.73 8.29
C ILE A 203 6.80 30.27 8.30
N GLU A 204 5.62 30.90 8.32
CA GLU A 204 5.49 32.36 8.49
C GLU A 204 5.98 32.82 9.86
N ASP A 205 5.68 32.06 10.92
CA ASP A 205 6.15 32.34 12.28
C ASP A 205 7.66 32.14 12.39
N ALA A 206 8.22 31.10 11.76
CA ALA A 206 9.67 30.97 11.60
C ALA A 206 10.28 32.19 10.89
N GLY A 207 9.63 32.68 9.82
CA GLY A 207 10.02 33.91 9.14
C GLY A 207 10.04 35.14 10.05
N LYS A 208 9.01 35.33 10.88
CA LYS A 208 8.92 36.44 11.84
C LYS A 208 10.01 36.36 12.91
N GLU A 209 10.30 35.17 13.43
CA GLU A 209 11.39 34.97 14.41
C GLU A 209 12.75 35.35 13.80
N LEU A 210 12.99 34.98 12.54
CA LEU A 210 14.20 35.41 11.81
C LEU A 210 14.25 36.93 11.60
N GLU A 211 13.12 37.57 11.27
CA GLU A 211 13.02 39.03 11.13
C GLU A 211 13.26 39.76 12.46
N SER A 212 12.89 39.14 13.58
CA SER A 212 13.17 39.66 14.93
C SER A 212 14.66 39.57 15.33
N GLY A 213 15.48 38.90 14.51
CA GLY A 213 16.94 38.77 14.72
C GLY A 213 17.37 37.49 15.43
N LYS A 214 16.49 36.50 15.60
CA LYS A 214 16.85 35.19 16.17
C LYS A 214 17.80 34.43 15.24
N ASP A 215 18.74 33.66 15.80
CA ASP A 215 19.68 32.87 14.99
C ASP A 215 18.94 31.83 14.14
N PHE A 216 19.40 31.66 12.90
CA PHE A 216 18.79 30.73 11.96
C PHE A 216 18.79 29.29 12.48
N SER A 217 19.87 28.88 13.13
CA SER A 217 20.05 27.53 13.64
C SER A 217 19.07 27.24 14.77
N ASP A 218 18.77 28.24 15.61
CA ASP A 218 17.79 28.12 16.68
C ASP A 218 16.36 28.06 16.12
N VAL A 219 16.02 28.90 15.14
CA VAL A 219 14.72 28.81 14.45
C VAL A 219 14.56 27.47 13.74
N ALA A 220 15.64 26.93 13.13
CA ALA A 220 15.61 25.61 12.52
C ALA A 220 15.30 24.49 13.53
N ARG A 221 15.87 24.55 14.74
CA ARG A 221 15.56 23.58 15.80
C ARG A 221 14.10 23.63 16.26
N ASP A 222 13.53 24.84 16.29
CA ASP A 222 12.18 25.06 16.79
C ASP A 222 11.09 24.72 15.75
N TYR A 223 11.35 24.98 14.46
CA TYR A 223 10.31 24.96 13.42
C TYR A 223 10.54 23.93 12.30
N SER A 224 11.77 23.45 12.08
CA SER A 224 12.07 22.60 10.93
C SER A 224 11.69 21.14 11.18
N ASP A 225 11.03 20.54 10.21
CA ASP A 225 10.71 19.11 10.12
C ASP A 225 11.81 18.33 9.37
N GLY A 226 12.87 19.02 8.92
CA GLY A 226 14.00 18.40 8.23
C GLY A 226 14.89 17.57 9.15
N SER A 227 15.57 16.55 8.61
CA SER A 227 16.44 15.66 9.38
C SER A 227 17.60 16.37 10.08
N THR A 228 18.05 17.51 9.55
CA THR A 228 19.13 18.33 10.11
C THR A 228 18.63 19.45 11.03
N ALA A 229 17.33 19.48 11.37
CA ALA A 229 16.73 20.50 12.23
C ALA A 229 17.49 20.66 13.56
N GLN A 230 17.82 19.56 14.23
CA GLN A 230 18.56 19.56 15.50
C GLN A 230 19.99 20.12 15.35
N ASP A 231 20.58 19.90 14.17
CA ASP A 231 21.90 20.42 13.77
C ASP A 231 21.83 21.84 13.17
N GLY A 232 20.72 22.56 13.39
CA GLY A 232 20.55 23.93 12.92
C GLY A 232 20.19 24.07 11.44
N GLY A 233 19.68 23.01 10.83
CA GLY A 233 19.22 22.98 9.44
C GLY A 233 20.35 22.91 8.40
N GLY A 234 21.59 22.66 8.80
CA GLY A 234 22.73 22.64 7.88
C GLY A 234 22.68 21.45 6.92
N LEU A 235 22.73 21.71 5.62
CA LEU A 235 22.76 20.68 4.58
C LEU A 235 24.16 20.49 3.94
N GLY A 236 25.13 21.32 4.34
CA GLY A 236 26.48 21.27 3.80
C GLY A 236 26.58 21.86 2.39
N TRP A 237 27.64 21.47 1.68
CA TRP A 237 27.88 21.90 0.30
C TRP A 237 27.01 21.08 -0.65
N THR A 238 26.22 21.77 -1.48
CA THR A 238 25.32 21.16 -2.46
C THR A 238 25.50 21.80 -3.84
N THR A 239 25.32 21.02 -4.88
CA THR A 239 25.20 21.50 -6.27
C THR A 239 23.74 21.77 -6.61
N LYS A 240 23.50 22.33 -7.79
CA LYS A 240 22.15 22.62 -8.29
C LYS A 240 21.33 21.34 -8.52
N GLU A 241 22.00 20.27 -8.96
CA GLU A 241 21.40 18.97 -9.30
C GLU A 241 21.01 18.16 -8.05
N GLN A 242 21.66 18.44 -6.92
CA GLN A 242 21.36 17.81 -5.64
C GLN A 242 20.16 18.45 -4.92
N LEU A 243 19.72 19.63 -5.38
CA LEU A 243 18.54 20.31 -4.87
C LEU A 243 17.30 19.93 -5.70
N ILE A 244 16.15 19.88 -5.04
CA ILE A 244 14.87 19.70 -5.74
C ILE A 244 14.67 20.86 -6.75
N PRO A 245 14.14 20.62 -7.96
CA PRO A 245 14.09 21.61 -9.02
C PRO A 245 13.48 22.97 -8.61
N GLY A 246 12.40 22.95 -7.82
CA GLY A 246 11.73 24.16 -7.32
C GLY A 246 12.53 24.98 -6.29
N LEU A 247 13.53 24.38 -5.65
CA LEU A 247 14.40 25.05 -4.67
C LEU A 247 15.71 25.52 -5.30
N ALA A 248 16.24 24.74 -6.24
CA ALA A 248 17.55 24.94 -6.83
C ALA A 248 17.74 26.33 -7.46
N GLU A 249 16.79 26.79 -8.25
CA GLU A 249 16.86 28.10 -8.91
C GLU A 249 16.84 29.24 -7.90
N SER A 250 15.93 29.19 -6.93
CA SER A 250 15.83 30.20 -5.88
C SER A 250 17.11 30.27 -5.05
N VAL A 251 17.65 29.12 -4.63
CA VAL A 251 18.83 29.06 -3.75
C VAL A 251 20.08 29.65 -4.40
N PHE A 252 20.34 29.32 -5.67
CA PHE A 252 21.52 29.83 -6.36
C PHE A 252 21.45 31.34 -6.63
N ASN A 253 20.25 31.91 -6.65
CA ASN A 253 20.01 33.35 -6.79
C ASN A 253 20.12 34.14 -5.46
N ILE A 254 20.15 33.49 -4.29
CA ILE A 254 20.31 34.16 -2.98
C ILE A 254 21.77 34.56 -2.80
N GLU A 255 22.08 35.79 -2.42
CA GLU A 255 23.45 36.22 -2.18
C GLU A 255 24.11 35.53 -0.98
N GLU A 256 25.44 35.45 -0.98
CA GLU A 256 26.18 34.87 0.14
C GLU A 256 25.91 35.63 1.45
N GLY A 257 25.59 34.91 2.51
CA GLY A 257 25.22 35.45 3.82
C GLY A 257 23.73 35.79 3.95
N GLU A 258 22.98 35.84 2.85
CA GLU A 258 21.56 36.17 2.83
C GLU A 258 20.65 34.94 2.96
N ARG A 259 19.38 35.21 3.24
CA ARG A 259 18.31 34.20 3.27
C ARG A 259 17.21 34.53 2.27
N SER A 260 16.51 33.51 1.83
CA SER A 260 15.29 33.66 1.06
C SER A 260 14.12 34.19 1.91
N GLY A 261 13.06 34.59 1.21
CA GLY A 261 11.70 34.50 1.76
C GLY A 261 11.22 33.05 1.86
N ILE A 262 9.91 32.87 2.00
CA ILE A 262 9.29 31.54 1.97
C ILE A 262 9.22 31.04 0.53
N ILE A 263 9.75 29.84 0.29
CA ILE A 263 9.72 29.14 -0.99
C ILE A 263 8.78 27.94 -0.82
N GLU A 264 7.83 27.77 -1.73
CA GLU A 264 6.93 26.61 -1.77
C GLU A 264 7.41 25.60 -2.81
N SER A 265 7.43 24.33 -2.44
CA SER A 265 7.72 23.19 -3.32
C SER A 265 6.69 22.08 -3.14
N GLU A 266 6.79 21.03 -3.96
CA GLU A 266 5.96 19.82 -3.82
C GLU A 266 6.13 19.13 -2.45
N LEU A 267 7.28 19.32 -1.79
CA LEU A 267 7.57 18.74 -0.48
C LEU A 267 7.09 19.60 0.69
N GLY A 268 6.79 20.89 0.47
CA GLY A 268 6.35 21.82 1.51
C GLY A 268 6.99 23.20 1.41
N PHE A 269 7.18 23.85 2.55
CA PHE A 269 7.67 25.23 2.64
C PHE A 269 9.10 25.29 3.14
N HIS A 270 9.89 26.19 2.55
CA HIS A 270 11.30 26.32 2.81
C HIS A 270 11.69 27.77 3.07
N ILE A 271 12.56 27.99 4.04
CA ILE A 271 13.38 29.19 4.14
C ILE A 271 14.83 28.71 4.08
N VAL A 272 15.62 29.26 3.14
CA VAL A 272 17.01 28.85 2.94
C VAL A 272 17.92 30.03 3.22
N LYS A 273 19.04 29.76 3.91
CA LYS A 273 20.15 30.70 4.05
C LYS A 273 21.35 30.16 3.29
N VAL A 274 21.95 30.98 2.44
CA VAL A 274 23.23 30.67 1.80
C VAL A 274 24.34 31.18 2.72
N GLU A 275 25.13 30.25 3.25
CA GLU A 275 26.27 30.60 4.10
C GLU A 275 27.48 31.00 3.26
N GLU A 276 27.78 30.22 2.21
CA GLU A 276 28.97 30.37 1.38
C GLU A 276 28.66 29.94 -0.06
N LYS A 277 29.29 30.59 -1.04
CA LYS A 277 29.28 30.15 -2.45
C LYS A 277 30.71 29.87 -2.93
N LYS A 278 30.88 28.86 -3.78
CA LYS A 278 32.15 28.60 -4.46
C LYS A 278 31.95 27.99 -5.84
N LEU A 279 32.99 28.07 -6.66
CA LEU A 279 33.09 27.34 -7.91
C LEU A 279 34.19 26.28 -7.76
N GLU A 280 33.85 25.01 -7.98
CA GLU A 280 34.79 23.88 -7.91
C GLU A 280 34.71 23.11 -9.22
N GLU A 281 35.82 23.04 -9.97
CA GLU A 281 35.89 22.39 -11.29
C GLU A 281 34.77 22.86 -12.26
N ASP A 282 34.53 24.17 -12.31
CA ASP A 282 33.44 24.81 -13.09
C ASP A 282 32.01 24.43 -12.65
N VAL A 283 31.86 23.71 -11.53
CA VAL A 283 30.57 23.41 -10.90
C VAL A 283 30.29 24.41 -9.78
N GLY A 284 29.17 25.11 -9.86
CA GLY A 284 28.71 26.01 -8.81
C GLY A 284 28.23 25.24 -7.59
N MET A 285 28.78 25.55 -6.42
CA MET A 285 28.39 24.96 -5.15
C MET A 285 27.96 26.05 -4.17
N VAL A 286 26.96 25.72 -3.36
CA VAL A 286 26.48 26.56 -2.27
C VAL A 286 26.46 25.76 -0.98
N LYS A 287 26.83 26.40 0.13
CA LYS A 287 26.66 25.86 1.46
C LYS A 287 25.42 26.47 2.09
N ILE A 288 24.46 25.64 2.48
CA ILE A 288 23.15 26.15 2.89
C ILE A 288 22.69 25.62 4.24
N LYS A 289 21.85 26.42 4.89
CA LYS A 289 20.96 26.01 5.97
C LYS A 289 19.52 26.12 5.52
N GLN A 290 18.66 25.24 6.02
CA GLN A 290 17.26 25.16 5.67
C GLN A 290 16.36 25.03 6.90
N ILE A 291 15.30 25.83 6.93
CA ILE A 291 14.10 25.56 7.71
C ILE A 291 13.08 24.99 6.73
N PHE A 292 12.65 23.76 6.98
CA PHE A 292 11.73 23.04 6.12
C PHE A 292 10.49 22.66 6.92
N VAL A 293 9.32 23.06 6.45
CA VAL A 293 8.03 22.59 6.99
C VAL A 293 7.43 21.64 5.97
N ARG A 294 7.34 20.36 6.33
CA ARG A 294 6.95 19.30 5.41
C ARG A 294 5.43 19.35 5.14
N LYS A 295 5.05 19.31 3.86
CA LYS A 295 3.66 19.09 3.47
C LYS A 295 3.27 17.65 3.71
N LYS A 296 2.04 17.45 4.19
CA LYS A 296 1.47 16.13 4.33
C LYS A 296 1.34 15.48 2.94
N ASN A 297 1.75 14.23 2.78
CA ASN A 297 1.55 13.51 1.53
C ASN A 297 0.37 12.52 1.64
N LEU A 298 0.04 11.86 0.53
CA LEU A 298 -1.06 10.89 0.49
C LEU A 298 -0.85 9.73 1.48
N ALA A 299 0.39 9.25 1.65
CA ALA A 299 0.69 8.15 2.58
C ALA A 299 0.44 8.58 4.03
N ASP A 300 0.96 9.74 4.45
CA ASP A 300 0.71 10.32 5.78
C ASP A 300 -0.80 10.50 6.03
N TRP A 301 -1.55 10.85 4.97
CA TRP A 301 -3.01 11.00 5.05
C TRP A 301 -3.73 9.66 5.15
N LEU A 302 -3.31 8.65 4.39
CA LEU A 302 -3.84 7.30 4.48
C LEU A 302 -3.61 6.70 5.86
N GLU A 303 -2.40 6.82 6.42
CA GLU A 303 -2.07 6.36 7.77
C GLU A 303 -2.99 7.00 8.83
N GLU A 304 -3.18 8.33 8.76
CA GLU A 304 -4.13 9.02 9.66
C GLU A 304 -5.53 8.41 9.52
N LYS A 305 -6.03 8.22 8.30
CA LYS A 305 -7.36 7.62 8.08
C LYS A 305 -7.44 6.17 8.51
N MET A 306 -6.38 5.39 8.34
CA MET A 306 -6.30 4.01 8.81
C MET A 306 -6.27 3.93 10.33
N SER A 307 -5.69 4.92 11.03
CA SER A 307 -5.69 5.00 12.48
C SER A 307 -7.10 5.11 13.09
N ASP A 308 -8.04 5.71 12.35
CA ASP A 308 -9.45 5.84 12.70
C ASP A 308 -10.27 4.58 12.36
N MET A 309 -9.77 3.72 11.47
CA MET A 309 -10.46 2.51 11.01
C MET A 309 -10.26 1.33 11.97
N LYS A 310 -11.27 0.47 12.05
CA LYS A 310 -11.16 -0.81 12.77
C LYS A 310 -10.82 -1.92 11.79
N ILE A 311 -9.55 -2.28 11.75
CA ILE A 311 -9.02 -3.35 10.89
C ILE A 311 -8.79 -4.62 11.73
N TYR A 312 -9.32 -5.75 11.26
CA TYR A 312 -9.16 -7.06 11.90
C TYR A 312 -8.79 -8.13 10.87
N ILE A 313 -7.77 -8.92 11.20
CA ILE A 313 -7.31 -10.04 10.37
C ILE A 313 -7.72 -11.35 11.05
N PRO A 314 -8.75 -12.06 10.55
CA PRO A 314 -9.20 -13.34 11.11
C PRO A 314 -8.25 -14.51 10.82
N LEU A 315 -7.31 -14.33 9.89
CA LEU A 315 -6.32 -15.36 9.56
C LEU A 315 -5.40 -15.65 10.75
N LYS A 316 -5.20 -16.93 11.04
CA LYS A 316 -4.50 -17.41 12.24
C LYS A 316 -3.05 -16.91 12.32
N ASP A 317 -2.37 -16.76 11.19
CA ASP A 317 -0.94 -16.43 11.14
C ASP A 317 -0.66 -14.96 11.42
N TYR A 318 -1.68 -14.09 11.37
CA TYR A 318 -1.50 -12.65 11.31
C TYR A 318 -2.33 -11.92 12.38
N TYR A 319 -1.88 -10.72 12.73
CA TYR A 319 -2.69 -9.70 13.43
C TYR A 319 -2.46 -8.35 12.78
N TRP A 320 -3.41 -7.44 12.95
CA TRP A 320 -3.25 -6.05 12.54
C TRP A 320 -2.48 -5.29 13.61
N ASP A 321 -1.32 -4.73 13.24
CA ASP A 321 -0.62 -3.75 14.05
C ASP A 321 -1.17 -2.36 13.74
N LYS A 322 -1.81 -1.75 14.74
CA LYS A 322 -2.46 -0.46 14.58
C LYS A 322 -1.45 0.67 14.43
N ASP A 323 -0.30 0.56 15.08
CA ASP A 323 0.69 1.63 15.12
C ASP A 323 1.60 1.58 13.88
N GLY A 324 1.90 0.37 13.38
CA GLY A 324 2.64 0.17 12.13
C GLY A 324 1.79 0.23 10.85
N PHE A 325 0.47 0.33 10.98
CA PHE A 325 -0.48 0.30 9.84
C PHE A 325 -0.30 -0.90 8.91
N GLU A 326 0.07 -2.05 9.47
CA GLU A 326 0.35 -3.25 8.69
C GLU A 326 -0.03 -4.55 9.43
N ALA A 327 -0.20 -5.61 8.66
CA ALA A 327 -0.25 -6.96 9.19
C ALA A 327 1.11 -7.38 9.74
N GLN A 328 1.09 -8.05 10.89
CA GLN A 328 2.26 -8.62 11.55
C GLN A 328 2.06 -10.13 11.75
N PHE A 329 3.14 -10.91 11.64
CA PHE A 329 3.09 -12.33 11.97
C PHE A 329 2.86 -12.52 13.46
N ARG A 330 2.02 -13.48 13.84
CA ARG A 330 1.91 -13.95 15.23
C ARG A 330 3.14 -14.75 15.65
N ASP A 331 3.74 -15.48 14.71
CA ASP A 331 4.97 -16.26 14.93
C ASP A 331 6.19 -15.33 15.03
N GLU A 332 6.90 -15.40 16.16
CA GLU A 332 8.10 -14.60 16.41
C GLU A 332 9.27 -14.96 15.49
N SER A 333 9.42 -16.25 15.15
CA SER A 333 10.49 -16.69 14.25
C SER A 333 10.35 -16.14 12.84
N LEU A 334 9.11 -15.89 12.39
CA LEU A 334 8.84 -15.23 11.11
C LEU A 334 9.12 -13.72 11.18
N ARG A 335 8.80 -13.06 12.30
CA ARG A 335 9.14 -11.63 12.50
C ARG A 335 10.65 -11.41 12.52
N GLU A 336 11.42 -12.24 13.21
CA GLU A 336 12.88 -12.10 13.23
C GLU A 336 13.50 -12.41 11.87
N PHE A 337 13.02 -13.45 11.18
CA PHE A 337 13.48 -13.75 9.83
C PHE A 337 13.19 -12.60 8.83
N GLU A 338 12.03 -11.97 8.93
CA GLU A 338 11.69 -10.79 8.13
C GLU A 338 12.64 -9.61 8.40
N LYS A 339 12.96 -9.34 9.67
CA LYS A 339 13.92 -8.29 10.04
C LYS A 339 15.33 -8.58 9.49
N GLU A 340 15.78 -9.84 9.55
CA GLU A 340 17.06 -10.27 8.98
C GLU A 340 17.11 -10.00 7.48
N ILE A 341 16.06 -10.42 6.75
CA ILE A 341 15.90 -10.14 5.32
C ILE A 341 15.98 -8.64 5.04
N ILE A 342 15.17 -7.82 5.71
CA ILE A 342 15.16 -6.37 5.49
C ILE A 342 16.55 -5.76 5.71
N LYS A 343 17.28 -6.21 6.74
CA LYS A 343 18.63 -5.75 7.05
C LYS A 343 19.66 -6.16 6.00
N GLU A 344 19.57 -7.37 5.46
CA GLU A 344 20.43 -7.83 4.37
C GLU A 344 20.22 -7.00 3.09
N PHE A 345 18.98 -6.59 2.82
CA PHE A 345 18.61 -5.79 1.65
C PHE A 345 18.82 -4.27 1.79
N GLN A 346 19.08 -3.73 2.99
CA GLN A 346 19.40 -2.30 3.18
C GLN A 346 20.69 -1.85 2.46
N GLY A 347 21.48 -2.78 1.88
CA GLY A 347 22.60 -2.47 0.97
C GLY A 347 22.24 -2.41 -0.52
N ASP A 348 21.04 -2.87 -0.94
CA ASP A 348 20.57 -2.87 -2.32
C ASP A 348 19.03 -2.81 -2.38
N ALA A 349 18.51 -1.59 -2.47
CA ALA A 349 17.07 -1.30 -2.48
C ALA A 349 16.33 -1.82 -3.73
N SER A 350 17.04 -2.29 -4.76
CA SER A 350 16.42 -2.82 -6.00
C SER A 350 15.78 -4.21 -5.84
N LEU A 351 16.00 -4.86 -4.69
CA LEU A 351 15.56 -6.23 -4.40
C LEU A 351 14.34 -6.28 -3.46
N ILE A 352 13.80 -5.12 -3.04
CA ILE A 352 12.71 -5.00 -2.06
C ILE A 352 11.31 -5.03 -2.73
N TYR A 353 11.23 -4.88 -4.06
CA TYR A 353 9.97 -4.66 -4.78
C TYR A 353 9.76 -5.59 -5.97
#